data_AF-A0A1G1J6B9-F1
#
_entry.id   AF-A0A1G1J6B9-F1
#
_cell.length_a   1.000
_cell.length_b   1.000
_cell.length_c   1.000
_cell.angle_alpha   90.00
_cell.angle_beta   90.00
_cell.angle_gamma   90.00
#
_symmetry.space_group_name_H-M   'P 1'
#
loop_
_entity.id
_entity.type
_entity.pdbx_description
1 polymer ?
#
loop_
_entity_poly.entity_id
_entity_poly.type
_entity_poly.pdbx_seq_one_letter_code
_entity_poly.pdbx_strand_id
1 'polypeptide(L)'
;MKKKMPHFKSEKEEAEFWRKNSPLDYPDEFKEVKTPFQFSVEFLKKMAEEHREKKKSVTLRIEPSHIYITKIIAKYQGDYYQALFRKWIMQGIRGELLHNPKIKQSIRASNIHLLNR
;
A
#
# COMPACT_ATOMS: atom_id res chain seq x y z
N MET A 1 -30.06 21.10 16.02
CA MET A 1 -30.68 21.59 14.77
C MET A 1 -30.08 20.79 13.63
N LYS A 2 -30.90 20.08 12.85
CA LYS A 2 -30.42 19.20 11.77
C LYS A 2 -29.93 20.05 10.59
N LYS A 3 -28.68 19.86 10.14
CA LYS A 3 -28.12 20.56 8.98
C LYS A 3 -28.55 19.82 7.71
N LYS A 4 -29.12 20.54 6.75
CA LYS A 4 -29.47 20.01 5.43
C LYS A 4 -28.30 20.18 4.47
N MET A 5 -28.13 19.24 3.53
CA MET A 5 -27.03 19.32 2.56
C MET A 5 -27.29 20.47 1.56
N PRO A 6 -26.32 21.36 1.32
CA PRO A 6 -26.48 22.41 0.31
C PRO A 6 -26.51 21.84 -1.10
N HIS A 7 -27.23 22.49 -2.01
CA HIS A 7 -27.17 22.14 -3.43
C HIS A 7 -25.87 22.69 -4.03
N PHE A 8 -24.93 21.82 -4.36
CA PHE A 8 -23.68 22.20 -5.00
C PHE A 8 -23.93 22.56 -6.46
N LYS A 9 -23.40 23.70 -6.91
CA LYS A 9 -23.49 24.13 -8.32
C LYS A 9 -22.36 23.55 -9.17
N SER A 10 -21.31 23.02 -8.54
CA SER A 10 -20.13 22.44 -9.20
C SER A 10 -19.42 21.42 -8.30
N GLU A 11 -18.78 20.42 -8.90
CA GLU A 11 -17.95 19.43 -8.20
C GLU A 11 -16.84 20.07 -7.34
N LYS A 12 -16.30 21.23 -7.75
CA LYS A 12 -15.28 21.96 -6.96
C LYS A 12 -15.84 22.48 -5.64
N GLU A 13 -17.08 22.96 -5.65
CA GLU A 13 -17.75 23.49 -4.46
C GLU A 13 -18.04 22.36 -3.45
N GLU A 14 -18.43 21.19 -3.96
CA GLU A 14 -18.63 19.99 -3.17
C GLU A 14 -17.32 19.51 -2.50
N ALA A 15 -16.22 19.47 -3.25
CA ALA A 15 -14.92 19.07 -2.71
C ALA A 15 -14.42 20.02 -1.60
N GLU A 16 -14.59 21.34 -1.79
CA GLU A 16 -14.24 22.32 -0.75
C GLU A 16 -15.14 22.22 0.48
N PHE A 17 -16.42 21.90 0.28
CA PHE A 17 -17.36 21.69 1.37
C PHE A 17 -17.00 20.46 2.21
N TRP A 18 -16.72 19.32 1.58
CA TRP A 18 -16.32 18.08 2.29
C TRP A 18 -14.92 18.16 2.90
N ARG A 19 -14.06 19.04 2.39
CA ARG A 19 -12.77 19.33 3.04
C ARG A 19 -12.94 20.01 4.40
N LYS A 20 -14.05 20.72 4.62
CA LYS A 20 -14.33 21.49 5.85
C LYS A 20 -15.38 20.85 6.76
N ASN A 21 -16.28 20.03 6.21
CA ASN A 21 -17.42 19.45 6.94
C ASN A 21 -17.32 17.93 6.99
N SER A 22 -17.73 17.33 8.11
CA SER A 22 -17.75 15.88 8.25
C SER A 22 -19.03 15.29 7.64
N PRO A 23 -18.96 14.18 6.88
CA PRO A 23 -20.14 13.41 6.46
C PRO A 23 -21.06 12.99 7.62
N LEU A 24 -20.51 12.83 8.82
CA LEU A 24 -21.27 12.46 10.02
C LEU A 24 -22.23 13.57 10.48
N ASP A 25 -22.04 14.81 10.02
CA ASP A 25 -22.91 15.94 10.36
C ASP A 25 -24.24 15.92 9.56
N TYR A 26 -24.36 15.03 8.56
CA TYR A 26 -25.50 14.93 7.64
C TYR A 26 -26.08 13.50 7.56
N PRO A 27 -26.37 12.82 8.68
CA PRO A 27 -26.71 11.39 8.68
C PRO A 27 -28.03 11.06 7.95
N ASP A 28 -28.97 12.00 7.92
CA ASP A 28 -30.29 11.82 7.27
C ASP A 28 -30.24 12.02 5.74
N GLU A 29 -29.12 12.54 5.20
CA GLU A 29 -28.95 12.83 3.77
C GLU A 29 -28.30 11.66 3.00
N PHE A 30 -27.75 10.67 3.72
CA PHE A 30 -27.18 9.47 3.13
C PHE A 30 -28.19 8.33 3.16
N LYS A 31 -28.25 7.56 2.06
CA LYS A 31 -29.04 6.34 2.02
C LYS A 31 -28.39 5.29 2.91
N GLU A 32 -29.14 4.77 3.86
CA GLU A 32 -28.70 3.66 4.71
C GLU A 32 -28.43 2.43 3.84
N VAL A 33 -27.16 2.03 3.74
CA VAL A 33 -26.76 0.85 2.99
C VAL A 33 -27.04 -0.38 3.84
N LYS A 34 -28.18 -1.04 3.59
CA LYS A 34 -28.60 -2.24 4.34
C LYS A 34 -27.77 -3.48 4.04
N THR A 35 -27.07 -3.52 2.90
CA THR A 35 -26.22 -4.64 2.52
C THR A 35 -24.76 -4.35 2.85
N PRO A 36 -24.10 -5.19 3.66
CA PRO A 36 -22.66 -5.08 3.86
C PRO A 36 -21.95 -5.03 2.52
N PHE A 37 -21.01 -4.11 2.36
CA PHE A 37 -20.16 -4.07 1.18
C PHE A 37 -19.44 -5.42 1.03
N GLN A 38 -19.81 -6.19 0.02
CA GLN A 38 -19.14 -7.45 -0.32
C GLN A 38 -18.17 -7.19 -1.47
N PHE A 39 -16.89 -7.43 -1.22
CA PHE A 39 -15.88 -7.48 -2.27
C PHE A 39 -16.24 -8.60 -3.26
N SER A 40 -15.95 -8.40 -4.55
CA SER A 40 -16.16 -9.44 -5.55
C SER A 40 -15.34 -10.71 -5.22
N VAL A 41 -15.91 -11.88 -5.52
CA VAL A 41 -15.24 -13.17 -5.30
C VAL A 41 -13.89 -13.24 -6.02
N GLU A 42 -13.79 -12.63 -7.20
CA GLU A 42 -12.53 -12.53 -7.95
C GLU A 42 -11.49 -11.64 -7.28
N PHE A 43 -11.89 -10.51 -6.69
CA PHE A 43 -10.97 -9.67 -5.91
C PHE A 43 -10.44 -10.42 -4.68
N LEU A 44 -11.33 -11.11 -3.96
CA LEU A 44 -10.96 -11.92 -2.81
C LEU A 44 -10.04 -13.09 -3.20
N LYS A 45 -10.31 -13.76 -4.32
CA LYS A 45 -9.45 -14.84 -4.85
C LYS A 45 -8.07 -14.30 -5.23
N LYS A 46 -8.00 -13.18 -5.94
CA LYS A 46 -6.73 -12.55 -6.34
C LYS A 46 -5.89 -12.15 -5.12
N MET A 47 -6.52 -11.48 -4.14
CA MET A 47 -5.87 -11.17 -2.86
C MET A 47 -5.39 -12.45 -2.15
N ALA A 48 -6.24 -13.49 -2.06
CA ALA A 48 -5.88 -14.75 -1.43
C ALA A 48 -4.75 -15.50 -2.16
N GLU A 49 -4.64 -15.35 -3.48
CA GLU A 49 -3.59 -15.95 -4.31
C GLU A 49 -2.25 -15.19 -4.15
N GLU A 50 -2.29 -13.86 -4.15
CA GLU A 50 -1.16 -12.99 -3.78
C GLU A 50 -0.67 -13.26 -2.34
N HIS A 51 -1.59 -13.58 -1.42
CA HIS A 51 -1.25 -13.98 -0.05
C HIS A 51 -0.81 -15.45 0.07
N ARG A 52 -1.12 -16.32 -0.90
CA ARG A 52 -0.75 -17.75 -0.91
C ARG A 52 0.71 -17.98 -1.26
N GLU A 53 1.32 -17.10 -2.06
CA GLU A 53 2.78 -16.97 -2.12
C GLU A 53 3.29 -16.30 -0.83
N LYS A 54 3.10 -16.99 0.30
CA LYS A 54 3.42 -16.47 1.63
C LYS A 54 4.89 -16.07 1.65
N LYS A 55 5.14 -14.78 1.91
CA LYS A 55 6.48 -14.23 2.13
C LYS A 55 7.20 -15.11 3.14
N LYS A 56 8.34 -15.67 2.76
CA LYS A 56 9.19 -16.45 3.66
C LYS A 56 9.85 -15.51 4.67
N SER A 57 9.91 -15.93 5.93
CA SER A 57 10.63 -15.19 6.96
C SER A 57 12.13 -15.34 6.74
N VAL A 58 12.86 -14.24 6.91
CA VAL A 58 14.32 -14.20 6.87
C VAL A 58 14.78 -13.46 8.12
N THR A 59 15.68 -14.06 8.87
CA THR A 59 16.32 -13.43 10.03
C THR A 59 17.68 -12.89 9.59
N LEU A 60 17.86 -11.56 9.68
CA LEU A 60 19.10 -10.89 9.35
C LEU A 60 19.67 -10.23 10.61
N ARG A 61 20.98 -10.40 10.86
CA ARG A 61 21.68 -9.65 11.91
C ARG A 61 22.17 -8.34 11.30
N ILE A 62 21.77 -7.23 11.91
CA ILE A 62 22.12 -5.87 11.47
C ILE A 62 22.73 -5.16 12.66
N GLU A 63 23.73 -4.32 12.39
CA GLU A 63 24.35 -3.49 13.41
C GLU A 63 23.30 -2.57 14.10
N PRO A 64 23.33 -2.41 15.44
CA PRO A 64 22.36 -1.61 16.16
C PRO A 64 22.25 -0.15 15.67
N SER A 65 23.38 0.45 15.28
CA SER A 65 23.47 1.81 14.73
C SER A 65 22.62 1.97 13.48
N HIS A 66 22.71 1.04 12.53
CA HIS A 66 21.91 1.04 11.30
C HIS A 66 20.42 0.87 11.58
N ILE A 67 20.04 0.02 12.55
CA ILE A 67 18.62 -0.12 12.97
C ILE A 67 18.10 1.21 13.51
N TYR A 68 18.88 1.89 14.36
CA TYR A 68 18.51 3.17 14.94
C TYR A 68 18.32 4.25 13.86
N ILE A 69 19.29 4.40 12.95
CA ILE A 69 19.21 5.35 11.83
C ILE A 69 17.99 5.05 10.95
N THR A 70 17.74 3.78 10.64
CA THR A 70 16.59 3.37 9.81
C THR A 70 15.26 3.73 10.48
N LYS A 71 15.14 3.59 11.80
CA LYS A 71 13.96 4.02 12.56
C LYS A 71 13.71 5.52 12.44
N ILE A 72 14.77 6.34 12.49
CA ILE A 72 14.66 7.79 12.33
C ILE A 72 14.17 8.12 10.91
N ILE A 73 14.78 7.53 9.89
CA ILE A 73 14.40 7.77 8.48
C ILE A 73 12.95 7.36 8.25
N ALA A 74 12.55 6.18 8.74
CA ALA A 74 11.18 5.68 8.59
C ALA A 74 10.16 6.62 9.26
N LYS A 75 10.45 7.08 10.49
CA LYS A 75 9.59 8.05 11.19
C LYS A 75 9.42 9.34 10.38
N TYR A 76 10.50 9.85 9.80
CA TYR A 76 10.45 11.05 8.96
C TYR A 76 9.62 10.84 7.69
N GLN A 77 9.66 9.64 7.11
CA GLN A 77 8.90 9.27 5.91
C GLN A 77 7.44 8.86 6.19
N GLY A 78 7.02 8.79 7.47
CA GLY A 78 5.69 8.29 7.85
C GLY A 78 5.53 6.78 7.66
N ASP A 79 6.63 6.04 7.58
CA ASP A 79 6.68 4.60 7.31
C ASP A 79 7.16 3.80 8.52
N TYR A 80 6.94 2.48 8.49
CA TYR A 80 7.54 1.54 9.45
C TYR A 80 8.95 1.12 9.01
N TYR A 81 9.90 1.03 9.94
CA TYR A 81 11.29 0.68 9.62
C TYR A 81 11.43 -0.69 8.93
N GLN A 82 10.54 -1.65 9.22
CA GLN A 82 10.53 -2.95 8.52
C GLN A 82 10.09 -2.80 7.05
N ALA A 83 9.16 -1.88 6.76
CA ALA A 83 8.73 -1.59 5.39
C ALA A 83 9.86 -0.90 4.61
N LEU A 84 10.59 0.02 5.27
CA LEU A 84 11.75 0.68 4.68
C LEU A 84 12.87 -0.32 4.34
N PHE A 85 13.19 -1.26 5.25
CA PHE A 85 14.14 -2.34 4.94
C PHE A 85 13.71 -3.17 3.72
N ARG A 86 12.44 -3.55 3.64
CA ARG A 86 11.91 -4.30 2.48
C ARG A 86 12.05 -3.51 1.18
N LYS A 87 11.78 -2.21 1.23
CA LYS A 87 11.93 -1.30 0.09
C LYS A 87 13.38 -1.24 -0.39
N TRP A 88 14.34 -1.08 0.52
CA TRP A 88 15.76 -1.06 0.17
C TRP A 88 16.27 -2.38 -0.38
N ILE A 89 15.86 -3.52 0.18
CA ILE A 89 16.21 -4.83 -0.37
C ILE A 89 15.72 -4.96 -1.82
N MET A 90 14.46 -4.58 -2.08
CA MET A 90 13.89 -4.61 -3.43
C MET A 90 14.63 -3.68 -4.39
N GLN A 91 15.00 -2.48 -3.93
CA GLN A 91 15.78 -1.53 -4.72
C GLN A 91 17.18 -2.06 -5.04
N GLY A 92 17.87 -2.64 -4.05
CA GLY A 92 19.18 -3.26 -4.24
C GLY A 92 19.14 -4.40 -5.26
N ILE A 93 18.17 -5.32 -5.14
CA ILE A 93 17.99 -6.41 -6.10
C ILE A 93 17.72 -5.85 -7.51
N ARG A 94 16.83 -4.88 -7.65
CA ARG A 94 16.55 -4.25 -8.95
C ARG A 94 17.78 -3.59 -9.54
N GLY A 95 18.55 -2.87 -8.71
CA GLY A 95 19.81 -2.26 -9.09
C GLY A 95 20.79 -3.30 -9.63
N GLU A 96 21.00 -4.40 -8.92
CA GLU A 96 21.91 -5.47 -9.37
C GLU A 96 21.48 -6.09 -10.69
N LEU A 97 20.19 -6.31 -10.89
CA LEU A 97 19.66 -6.88 -12.13
C LEU A 97 19.75 -5.94 -13.33
N LEU A 98 19.80 -4.62 -13.09
CA LEU A 98 20.01 -3.61 -14.12
C LEU A 98 21.49 -3.55 -14.52
N HIS A 99 22.41 -3.56 -13.55
CA HIS A 99 23.85 -3.44 -13.81
C HIS A 99 24.49 -4.75 -14.28
N ASN A 100 23.94 -5.90 -13.88
CA ASN A 100 24.50 -7.23 -14.16
C ASN A 100 23.54 -8.09 -15.00
N PRO A 101 23.49 -7.92 -16.34
CA PRO A 101 22.56 -8.64 -17.20
C PRO A 101 22.77 -10.16 -17.23
N LYS A 102 23.99 -10.64 -16.91
CA LYS A 102 24.29 -12.08 -16.77
C LYS A 102 23.53 -12.71 -15.60
N ILE A 103 23.42 -12.01 -14.46
CA ILE A 103 22.64 -12.46 -13.29
C ILE A 103 21.16 -12.55 -13.67
N LYS A 104 20.66 -11.52 -14.37
CA LYS A 104 19.28 -11.49 -14.87
C LYS A 104 18.97 -12.65 -15.83
N GLN A 105 19.91 -12.98 -16.73
CA GLN A 105 19.78 -14.13 -17.64
C GLN A 105 19.79 -15.46 -16.89
N SER A 106 20.67 -15.62 -15.90
CA SER A 106 20.71 -16.82 -15.05
C SER A 106 19.39 -17.04 -14.29
N ILE A 107 18.82 -16.00 -13.68
CA ILE A 107 17.54 -16.09 -12.95
C ILE A 107 16.39 -16.48 -13.89
N ARG A 108 16.37 -15.94 -15.11
CA ARG A 108 15.38 -16.31 -16.15
C ARG A 108 15.52 -17.77 -16.57
N ALA A 109 16.75 -18.28 -16.71
CA ALA A 109 17.01 -19.67 -17.05
C ALA A 109 16.64 -20.65 -15.91
N SER A 110 16.69 -20.21 -14.64
CA SER A 110 16.37 -21.02 -13.47
C SER A 110 14.86 -21.13 -13.15
N ASN A 111 13.95 -20.67 -14.02
CA ASN A 111 12.48 -20.66 -13.77
C ASN A 111 12.06 -19.97 -12.46
N ILE A 112 12.85 -19.01 -11.97
CA ILE A 112 12.45 -18.17 -10.85
C ILE A 112 11.58 -17.03 -11.41
N HIS A 113 10.26 -17.24 -11.46
CA HIS A 113 9.27 -16.28 -11.98
C HIS A 113 9.09 -15.02 -11.10
N LEU A 114 10.16 -14.39 -10.61
CA LEU A 114 10.10 -13.31 -9.62
C LEU A 114 10.25 -11.88 -10.18
N LEU A 115 10.30 -11.69 -11.50
CA LEU A 115 10.72 -10.38 -12.05
C LEU A 115 9.72 -9.67 -12.98
N ASN A 116 8.56 -10.24 -13.26
CA ASN A 116 7.54 -9.58 -14.07
C ASN A 116 6.13 -9.78 -13.46
N ARG A 117 5.82 -9.10 -12.36
CA ARG A 117 4.45 -8.78 -11.94
C ARG A 117 4.46 -7.50 -11.11
#